data_AF-A0A1F3CJ33-F1
#
_entry.id   AF-A0A1F3CJ33-F1
#
_cell.length_a   1.000
_cell.length_b   1.000
_cell.length_c   1.000
_cell.angle_alpha   90.00
_cell.angle_beta   90.00
_cell.angle_gamma   90.00
#
_symmetry.space_group_name_H-M   'P 1'
#
loop_
_entity.id
_entity.type
_entity.pdbx_description
1 polymer ?
#
loop_
_entity_poly.entity_id
_entity_poly.type
_entity_poly.pdbx_seq_one_letter_code
_entity_poly.pdbx_strand_id
1 'polypeptide(L)'
;MKLLLAITTIFFYSFTYSQNVNIEDILTYLKSGDAVKAKSTSDLSIQDKNLINNPKTWYYRAITYHSIYESEIKEVNSLTKKPLFEAYNSYLKTLELDKDKKFNSEVIKALLIVASQFVNEGVLYFNKKDYQSALSSFENNIAINRLPAINQIDTIVLFNAAISAQNSGNNKAAIEYYNQLVKMEYGGSQVCLDLAKLYKTEGNNEEYINTIKNGLKTYITDDIILINELANYYIEIGKNDEAEIYVDKGIYREPKNQSLHFVKASLLEQKGDVINAEKEYLTTLKIDSEYTDALFNISAMYYNQATDIIKKTTSKEEQNKAFEIYKKTQPYLEKLYNQTPNDTQILKMLKTVYTLLKQDEKLKEINKKLENSNE
;
A
#
# COMPACT_ATOMS: atom_id res chain seq x y z
N MET A 1 31.88 -22.67 -69.46
CA MET A 1 31.78 -21.55 -68.51
C MET A 1 30.87 -20.48 -69.10
N LYS A 2 29.63 -20.36 -68.60
CA LYS A 2 28.74 -19.19 -68.65
C LYS A 2 27.55 -19.49 -67.74
N LEU A 3 27.65 -19.03 -66.49
CA LEU A 3 26.55 -18.99 -65.52
C LEU A 3 25.52 -17.97 -66.04
N LEU A 4 24.27 -18.37 -66.24
CA LEU A 4 23.17 -17.41 -66.41
C LEU A 4 22.51 -17.19 -65.05
N LEU A 5 22.72 -16.00 -64.48
CA LEU A 5 22.03 -15.52 -63.28
C LEU A 5 20.58 -15.19 -63.66
N ALA A 6 19.61 -15.92 -63.13
CA ALA A 6 18.21 -15.54 -63.20
C ALA A 6 17.90 -14.60 -62.04
N ILE A 7 17.78 -13.30 -62.32
CA ILE A 7 17.31 -12.29 -61.37
C ILE A 7 15.77 -12.38 -61.37
N THR A 8 15.21 -13.01 -60.35
CA THR A 8 13.77 -12.97 -60.08
C THR A 8 13.41 -11.66 -59.38
N THR A 9 12.89 -10.71 -60.15
CA THR A 9 12.29 -9.48 -59.64
C THR A 9 10.94 -9.81 -58.99
N ILE A 10 10.88 -9.75 -57.66
CA ILE A 10 9.63 -9.87 -56.91
C ILE A 10 8.87 -8.54 -57.04
N PHE A 11 7.83 -8.51 -57.86
CA PHE A 11 6.87 -7.42 -57.87
C PHE A 11 6.00 -7.52 -56.60
N PHE A 12 6.21 -6.60 -55.65
CA PHE A 12 5.21 -6.32 -54.62
C PHE A 12 4.02 -5.62 -55.28
N TYR A 13 2.95 -6.37 -55.55
CA TYR A 13 1.65 -5.77 -55.84
C TYR A 13 1.10 -5.19 -54.53
N SER A 14 1.23 -3.88 -54.35
CA SER A 14 0.38 -3.15 -53.42
C SER A 14 -1.04 -3.10 -54.01
N PHE A 15 -1.91 -3.99 -53.54
CA PHE A 15 -3.35 -3.85 -53.79
C PHE A 15 -3.84 -2.58 -53.09
N THR A 16 -3.93 -1.47 -53.82
CA THR A 16 -4.72 -0.32 -53.38
C THR A 16 -6.19 -0.64 -53.61
N TYR A 17 -6.81 -1.33 -52.65
CA TYR A 17 -8.26 -1.47 -52.57
C TYR A 17 -8.87 -0.11 -52.22
N SER A 18 -9.16 0.71 -53.23
CA SER A 18 -10.09 1.81 -53.10
C SER A 18 -11.49 1.31 -53.46
N GLN A 19 -12.04 0.38 -52.67
CA GLN A 19 -13.49 0.19 -52.69
C GLN A 19 -14.12 1.41 -52.02
N ASN A 20 -15.03 2.10 -52.71
CA ASN A 20 -15.82 3.17 -52.10
C ASN A 20 -16.55 2.59 -50.88
N VAL A 21 -16.11 2.97 -49.68
CA VAL A 21 -16.70 2.47 -48.43
C VAL A 21 -18.06 3.14 -48.25
N ASN A 22 -19.13 2.35 -48.17
CA ASN A 22 -20.46 2.85 -47.84
C ASN A 22 -20.73 2.66 -46.34
N ILE A 23 -20.89 3.75 -45.59
CA ILE A 23 -21.14 3.71 -44.15
C ILE A 23 -22.47 3.03 -43.79
N GLU A 24 -23.46 3.02 -44.70
CA GLU A 24 -24.75 2.34 -44.48
C GLU A 24 -24.61 0.81 -44.47
N ASP A 25 -23.55 0.27 -45.09
CA ASP A 25 -23.29 -1.18 -45.09
C ASP A 25 -22.95 -1.64 -43.67
N ILE A 26 -22.31 -0.80 -42.85
CA ILE A 26 -22.00 -1.12 -41.44
C ILE A 26 -23.29 -1.44 -40.68
N LEU A 27 -24.34 -0.61 -40.84
CA LEU A 27 -25.64 -0.88 -40.22
C LEU A 27 -26.30 -2.15 -40.73
N THR A 28 -26.17 -2.43 -42.03
CA THR A 28 -26.70 -3.66 -42.63
C THR A 28 -26.02 -4.88 -42.03
N TYR A 29 -24.70 -4.86 -41.90
CA TYR A 29 -23.94 -5.94 -41.29
C TYR A 29 -24.26 -6.11 -39.80
N LEU A 30 -24.37 -5.01 -39.05
CA LEU A 30 -24.80 -5.06 -37.63
C LEU A 30 -26.18 -5.70 -37.47
N LYS A 31 -27.16 -5.32 -38.30
CA LYS A 31 -28.51 -5.91 -38.28
C LYS A 31 -28.51 -7.40 -38.63
N SER A 32 -27.63 -7.82 -39.53
CA SER A 32 -27.49 -9.23 -39.93
C SER A 32 -26.66 -10.08 -38.96
N GLY A 33 -25.96 -9.46 -37.99
CA GLY A 33 -25.03 -10.13 -37.08
C GLY A 33 -23.66 -10.48 -37.69
N ASP A 34 -23.33 -9.97 -38.89
CA ASP A 34 -22.03 -10.19 -39.55
C ASP A 34 -20.96 -9.27 -38.94
N ALA A 35 -20.49 -9.62 -37.74
CA ALA A 35 -19.51 -8.84 -36.99
C ALA A 35 -18.16 -8.68 -37.71
N VAL A 36 -17.76 -9.66 -38.52
CA VAL A 36 -16.51 -9.61 -39.29
C VAL A 36 -16.59 -8.52 -40.36
N LYS A 37 -17.67 -8.50 -41.15
CA LYS A 37 -17.87 -7.45 -42.16
C LYS A 37 -18.12 -6.10 -41.52
N ALA A 38 -18.96 -6.03 -40.49
CA ALA A 38 -19.20 -4.77 -39.76
C ALA A 38 -17.89 -4.16 -39.27
N LYS A 39 -17.03 -4.97 -38.61
CA LYS A 39 -15.70 -4.53 -38.15
C LYS A 39 -14.85 -4.05 -39.32
N SER A 40 -14.66 -4.90 -40.33
CA SER A 40 -13.80 -4.58 -41.49
C SER A 40 -14.24 -3.31 -42.20
N THR A 41 -15.54 -3.15 -42.46
CA THR A 41 -16.09 -1.96 -43.12
C THR A 41 -15.93 -0.72 -42.23
N SER A 42 -16.15 -0.84 -40.92
CA SER A 42 -15.94 0.28 -39.98
C SER A 42 -14.47 0.69 -39.87
N ASP A 43 -13.53 -0.25 -39.91
CA ASP A 43 -12.08 0.00 -39.92
C ASP A 43 -11.64 0.72 -41.21
N LEU A 44 -12.15 0.27 -42.37
CA LEU A 44 -11.85 0.92 -43.65
C LEU A 44 -12.44 2.32 -43.74
N SER A 45 -13.62 2.55 -43.14
CA SER A 45 -14.30 3.85 -43.20
C SER A 45 -13.49 4.99 -42.58
N ILE A 46 -12.67 4.72 -41.56
CA ILE A 46 -11.80 5.74 -40.94
C ILE A 46 -10.49 5.97 -41.71
N GLN A 47 -10.20 5.17 -42.75
CA GLN A 47 -9.07 5.38 -43.65
C GLN A 47 -9.45 6.27 -44.85
N ASP A 48 -10.74 6.40 -45.14
CA ASP A 48 -11.27 7.27 -46.19
C ASP A 48 -11.25 8.74 -45.75
N LYS A 49 -10.63 9.60 -46.56
CA LYS A 49 -10.43 11.03 -46.26
C LYS A 49 -11.74 11.82 -46.13
N ASN A 50 -12.81 11.39 -46.80
CA ASN A 50 -14.11 12.03 -46.75
C ASN A 50 -14.92 11.55 -45.55
N LEU A 51 -14.74 10.29 -45.14
CA LEU A 51 -15.51 9.68 -44.06
C LEU A 51 -14.89 9.86 -42.68
N ILE A 52 -13.55 10.00 -42.57
CA ILE A 52 -12.85 10.15 -41.28
C ILE A 52 -13.31 11.39 -40.48
N ASN A 53 -13.78 12.44 -41.16
CA ASN A 53 -14.26 13.66 -40.52
C ASN A 53 -15.78 13.65 -40.27
N ASN A 54 -16.47 12.57 -40.63
CA ASN A 54 -17.91 12.45 -40.43
C ASN A 54 -18.21 11.78 -39.07
N PRO A 55 -18.96 12.43 -38.15
CA PRO A 55 -19.29 11.86 -36.84
C PRO A 55 -20.07 10.55 -36.92
N LYS A 56 -20.88 10.36 -37.99
CA LYS A 56 -21.66 9.14 -38.23
C LYS A 56 -20.75 7.92 -38.45
N THR A 57 -19.61 8.10 -39.11
CA THR A 57 -18.60 7.07 -39.33
C THR A 57 -18.10 6.51 -38.00
N TRP A 58 -17.69 7.39 -37.10
CA TRP A 58 -17.21 7.02 -35.78
C TRP A 58 -18.31 6.44 -34.90
N TYR A 59 -19.55 6.90 -35.05
CA TYR A 59 -20.68 6.38 -34.28
C TYR A 59 -20.98 4.92 -34.64
N TYR A 60 -20.97 4.57 -35.93
CA TYR A 60 -21.18 3.20 -36.38
C TYR A 60 -20.00 2.29 -36.07
N ARG A 61 -18.78 2.83 -36.12
CA ARG A 61 -17.61 2.14 -35.58
C ARG A 61 -17.78 1.83 -34.09
N ALA A 62 -18.21 2.81 -33.29
CA ALA A 62 -18.39 2.63 -31.86
C ALA A 62 -19.40 1.52 -31.55
N ILE A 63 -20.58 1.54 -32.20
CA ILE A 63 -21.59 0.48 -32.07
C ILE A 63 -21.03 -0.88 -32.49
N THR A 64 -20.26 -0.92 -33.58
CA THR A 64 -19.65 -2.17 -34.06
C THR A 64 -18.75 -2.79 -33.00
N TYR A 65 -17.84 -2.01 -32.45
CA TYR A 65 -16.92 -2.51 -31.43
C TYR A 65 -17.60 -2.83 -30.10
N HIS A 66 -18.64 -2.06 -29.73
CA HIS A 66 -19.44 -2.35 -28.56
C HIS A 66 -20.19 -3.68 -28.73
N SER A 67 -20.79 -3.94 -29.90
CA SER A 67 -21.45 -5.22 -30.19
C SER A 67 -20.49 -6.41 -30.18
N ILE A 68 -19.23 -6.21 -30.59
CA ILE A 68 -18.19 -7.22 -30.50
C ILE A 68 -17.84 -7.53 -29.04
N TYR A 69 -17.73 -6.50 -28.20
CA TYR A 69 -17.49 -6.67 -26.77
C TYR A 69 -18.62 -7.44 -26.09
N GLU A 70 -19.88 -7.08 -26.37
CA GLU A 70 -21.07 -7.68 -25.75
C GLU A 70 -21.40 -9.09 -26.29
N SER A 71 -20.73 -9.54 -27.35
CA SER A 71 -21.01 -10.84 -27.95
C SER A 71 -20.59 -11.99 -27.04
N GLU A 72 -21.52 -12.89 -26.76
CA GLU A 72 -21.25 -14.18 -26.09
C GLU A 72 -20.54 -15.18 -27.01
N ILE A 73 -20.46 -14.90 -28.31
CA ILE A 73 -19.76 -15.73 -29.29
C ILE A 73 -18.27 -15.46 -29.18
N LYS A 74 -17.51 -16.44 -28.69
CA LYS A 74 -16.07 -16.31 -28.42
C LYS A 74 -15.28 -15.86 -29.65
N GLU A 75 -15.61 -16.38 -30.83
CA GLU A 75 -14.96 -16.02 -32.10
C GLU A 75 -15.18 -14.55 -32.44
N VAL A 76 -16.37 -14.02 -32.18
CA VAL A 76 -16.71 -12.61 -32.39
C VAL A 76 -15.98 -11.74 -31.38
N ASN A 77 -16.08 -12.05 -30.09
CA ASN A 77 -15.41 -11.30 -29.03
C ASN A 77 -13.87 -11.24 -29.23
N SER A 78 -13.29 -12.30 -29.81
CA SER A 78 -11.85 -12.40 -30.09
C SER A 78 -11.39 -11.68 -31.37
N LEU A 79 -12.28 -11.03 -32.13
CA LEU A 79 -11.92 -10.30 -33.36
C LEU A 79 -10.97 -9.12 -33.13
N THR A 80 -10.87 -8.63 -31.90
CA THR A 80 -9.92 -7.60 -31.48
C THR A 80 -9.52 -7.81 -30.02
N LYS A 81 -8.33 -7.33 -29.64
CA LYS A 81 -7.81 -7.50 -28.28
C LYS A 81 -8.50 -6.61 -27.24
N LYS A 82 -9.01 -5.44 -27.64
CA LYS A 82 -9.60 -4.43 -26.72
C LYS A 82 -10.88 -3.83 -27.31
N PRO A 83 -11.94 -4.63 -27.56
CA PRO A 83 -13.13 -4.14 -28.23
C PRO A 83 -13.83 -3.00 -27.48
N LEU A 84 -13.89 -3.06 -26.15
CA LEU A 84 -14.48 -2.00 -25.33
C LEU A 84 -13.74 -0.67 -25.46
N PHE A 85 -12.39 -0.70 -25.45
CA PHE A 85 -11.57 0.49 -25.62
C PHE A 85 -11.71 1.12 -27.01
N GLU A 86 -11.81 0.29 -28.05
CA GLU A 86 -12.07 0.77 -29.42
C GLU A 86 -13.46 1.41 -29.55
N ALA A 87 -14.48 0.83 -28.89
CA ALA A 87 -15.81 1.42 -28.82
C ALA A 87 -15.78 2.79 -28.11
N TYR A 88 -15.14 2.84 -26.94
CA TYR A 88 -14.94 4.06 -26.16
C TYR A 88 -14.29 5.18 -26.97
N ASN A 89 -13.13 4.92 -27.59
CA ASN A 89 -12.43 5.92 -28.41
C ASN A 89 -13.29 6.40 -29.58
N SER A 90 -14.04 5.49 -30.20
CA SER A 90 -14.92 5.83 -31.31
C SER A 90 -16.09 6.70 -30.87
N TYR A 91 -16.69 6.42 -29.70
CA TYR A 91 -17.72 7.28 -29.10
C TYR A 91 -17.18 8.68 -28.78
N LEU A 92 -15.98 8.79 -28.19
CA LEU A 92 -15.35 10.10 -27.94
C LEU A 92 -15.10 10.86 -29.24
N LYS A 93 -14.64 10.18 -30.28
CA LYS A 93 -14.41 10.80 -31.59
C LYS A 93 -15.70 11.25 -32.25
N THR A 94 -16.81 10.52 -32.07
CA THR A 94 -18.15 10.99 -32.45
C THR A 94 -18.48 12.31 -31.77
N LEU A 95 -18.34 12.42 -30.44
CA LEU A 95 -18.61 13.65 -29.70
C LEU A 95 -17.72 14.82 -30.17
N GLU A 96 -16.46 14.55 -30.48
CA GLU A 96 -15.52 15.55 -30.97
C GLU A 96 -15.97 16.17 -32.30
N LEU A 97 -16.45 15.33 -33.23
CA LEU A 97 -16.83 15.74 -34.59
C LEU A 97 -18.30 16.21 -34.71
N ASP A 98 -19.18 15.78 -33.81
CA ASP A 98 -20.62 16.06 -33.84
C ASP A 98 -20.95 17.47 -33.31
N LYS A 99 -20.60 18.50 -34.09
CA LYS A 99 -20.82 19.91 -33.72
C LYS A 99 -22.30 20.27 -33.53
N ASP A 100 -23.17 19.61 -34.29
CA ASP A 100 -24.63 19.80 -34.22
C ASP A 100 -25.28 19.02 -33.06
N LYS A 101 -24.49 18.22 -32.32
CA LYS A 101 -24.95 17.36 -31.22
C LYS A 101 -26.04 16.37 -31.63
N LYS A 102 -26.05 15.91 -32.89
CA LYS A 102 -27.03 14.96 -33.45
C LYS A 102 -26.98 13.58 -32.79
N PHE A 103 -25.81 13.14 -32.36
CA PHE A 103 -25.57 11.84 -31.72
C PHE A 103 -25.33 11.98 -30.21
N ASN A 104 -25.36 13.19 -29.67
CA ASN A 104 -24.90 13.46 -28.31
C ASN A 104 -25.67 12.65 -27.27
N SER A 105 -27.01 12.57 -27.35
CA SER A 105 -27.82 11.85 -26.37
C SER A 105 -27.52 10.35 -26.38
N GLU A 106 -27.45 9.75 -27.56
CA GLU A 106 -27.21 8.33 -27.77
C GLU A 106 -25.81 7.95 -27.34
N VAL A 107 -24.81 8.77 -27.67
CA VAL A 107 -23.42 8.52 -27.30
C VAL A 107 -23.22 8.65 -25.79
N ILE A 108 -23.81 9.64 -25.13
CA ILE A 108 -23.71 9.77 -23.67
C ILE A 108 -24.36 8.57 -22.96
N LYS A 109 -25.52 8.09 -23.43
CA LYS A 109 -26.15 6.86 -22.90
C LYS A 109 -25.24 5.64 -23.09
N ALA A 110 -24.65 5.48 -24.26
CA ALA A 110 -23.72 4.38 -24.53
C ALA A 110 -22.45 4.46 -23.67
N LEU A 111 -21.91 5.67 -23.47
CA LEU A 111 -20.72 5.88 -22.64
C LEU A 111 -20.98 5.55 -21.16
N LEU A 112 -22.18 5.79 -20.62
CA LEU A 112 -22.52 5.34 -19.25
C LEU A 112 -22.51 3.82 -19.10
N ILE A 113 -22.95 3.09 -20.14
CA ILE A 113 -22.87 1.63 -20.18
C ILE A 113 -21.41 1.18 -20.26
N VAL A 114 -20.64 1.77 -21.19
CA VAL A 114 -19.21 1.50 -21.36
C VAL A 114 -18.42 1.80 -20.09
N ALA A 115 -18.75 2.86 -19.36
CA ALA A 115 -18.14 3.18 -18.07
C ALA A 115 -18.35 2.04 -17.06
N SER A 116 -19.57 1.50 -16.97
CA SER A 116 -19.88 0.36 -16.08
C SER A 116 -19.13 -0.90 -16.51
N GLN A 117 -19.01 -1.15 -17.81
CA GLN A 117 -18.25 -2.27 -18.37
C GLN A 117 -16.75 -2.15 -18.09
N PHE A 118 -16.19 -0.93 -18.10
CA PHE A 118 -14.80 -0.69 -17.69
C PHE A 118 -14.57 -0.99 -16.20
N VAL A 119 -15.54 -0.75 -15.32
CA VAL A 119 -15.43 -1.18 -13.92
C VAL A 119 -15.34 -2.71 -13.84
N ASN A 120 -16.19 -3.42 -14.59
CA ASN A 120 -16.16 -4.88 -14.63
C ASN A 120 -14.82 -5.42 -15.16
N GLU A 121 -14.30 -4.88 -16.27
CA GLU A 121 -12.96 -5.23 -16.76
C GLU A 121 -11.87 -4.93 -15.72
N GLY A 122 -11.93 -3.76 -15.07
CA GLY A 122 -10.98 -3.37 -14.04
C GLY A 122 -10.93 -4.36 -12.88
N VAL A 123 -12.10 -4.77 -12.38
CA VAL A 123 -12.22 -5.79 -11.31
C VAL A 123 -11.68 -7.15 -11.79
N LEU A 124 -11.98 -7.55 -13.03
CA LEU A 124 -11.47 -8.81 -13.59
C LEU A 124 -9.94 -8.82 -13.70
N TYR A 125 -9.34 -7.74 -14.19
CA TYR A 125 -7.88 -7.59 -14.26
C TYR A 125 -7.24 -7.55 -12.86
N PHE A 126 -7.88 -6.84 -11.93
CA PHE A 126 -7.41 -6.74 -10.55
C PHE A 126 -7.36 -8.12 -9.87
N ASN A 127 -8.41 -8.92 -10.02
CA ASN A 127 -8.47 -10.29 -9.48
C ASN A 127 -7.42 -11.21 -10.10
N LYS A 128 -7.01 -10.95 -11.34
CA LYS A 128 -5.91 -11.64 -12.02
C LYS A 128 -4.52 -11.09 -11.65
N LYS A 129 -4.46 -10.08 -10.77
CA LYS A 129 -3.24 -9.34 -10.41
C LYS A 129 -2.57 -8.61 -11.58
N ASP A 130 -3.30 -8.41 -12.68
CA ASP A 130 -2.88 -7.53 -13.77
C ASP A 130 -3.28 -6.09 -13.40
N TYR A 131 -2.54 -5.52 -12.46
CA TYR A 131 -2.85 -4.22 -11.88
C TYR A 131 -2.72 -3.07 -12.88
N GLN A 132 -1.84 -3.21 -13.88
CA GLN A 132 -1.67 -2.20 -14.91
C GLN A 132 -2.88 -2.13 -15.84
N SER A 133 -3.41 -3.29 -16.27
CA SER A 133 -4.65 -3.33 -17.06
C SER A 133 -5.85 -2.89 -16.22
N ALA A 134 -5.91 -3.28 -14.94
CA ALA A 134 -6.96 -2.84 -14.02
C ALA A 134 -7.00 -1.32 -13.89
N LEU A 135 -5.83 -0.70 -13.65
CA LEU A 135 -5.69 0.75 -13.59
C LEU A 135 -6.22 1.42 -14.85
N SER A 136 -5.79 0.95 -16.04
CA SER A 136 -6.25 1.53 -17.31
C SER A 136 -7.77 1.43 -17.50
N SER A 137 -8.40 0.33 -17.08
CA SER A 137 -9.86 0.20 -17.14
C SER A 137 -10.56 1.19 -16.19
N PHE A 138 -10.09 1.32 -14.93
CA PHE A 138 -10.64 2.31 -14.01
C PHE A 138 -10.42 3.76 -14.49
N GLU A 139 -9.26 4.06 -15.08
CA GLU A 139 -8.96 5.36 -15.68
C GLU A 139 -9.91 5.71 -16.83
N ASN A 140 -10.26 4.75 -17.69
CA ASN A 140 -11.24 4.96 -18.76
C ASN A 140 -12.64 5.25 -18.19
N ASN A 141 -13.07 4.55 -17.14
CA ASN A 141 -14.31 4.88 -16.42
C ASN A 141 -14.27 6.32 -15.87
N ILE A 142 -13.20 6.68 -15.16
CA ILE A 142 -13.02 8.01 -14.58
C ILE A 142 -13.07 9.10 -15.66
N ALA A 143 -12.41 8.88 -16.80
CA ALA A 143 -12.41 9.80 -17.92
C ALA A 143 -13.82 10.01 -18.51
N ILE A 144 -14.61 8.94 -18.64
CA ILE A 144 -16.02 9.04 -19.07
C ILE A 144 -16.84 9.84 -18.06
N ASN A 145 -16.75 9.48 -16.77
CA ASN A 145 -17.53 10.13 -15.72
C ASN A 145 -17.19 11.63 -15.59
N ARG A 146 -15.97 12.04 -15.93
CA ARG A 146 -15.53 13.45 -15.95
C ARG A 146 -15.96 14.23 -17.19
N LEU A 147 -16.61 13.62 -18.18
CA LEU A 147 -17.13 14.37 -19.32
C LEU A 147 -18.13 15.44 -18.84
N PRO A 148 -18.14 16.67 -19.38
CA PRO A 148 -19.01 17.74 -18.88
C PRO A 148 -20.51 17.41 -18.84
N ALA A 149 -20.97 16.54 -19.74
CA ALA A 149 -22.36 16.11 -19.80
C ALA A 149 -22.71 15.04 -18.74
N ILE A 150 -21.72 14.36 -18.16
CA ILE A 150 -21.91 13.35 -17.12
C ILE A 150 -21.55 13.94 -15.75
N ASN A 151 -20.35 14.50 -15.62
CA ASN A 151 -19.85 15.20 -14.44
C ASN A 151 -20.10 14.45 -13.12
N GLN A 152 -19.72 13.18 -13.09
CA GLN A 152 -19.83 12.31 -11.92
C GLN A 152 -18.45 11.98 -11.37
N ILE A 153 -18.40 11.76 -10.05
CA ILE A 153 -17.22 11.26 -9.37
C ILE A 153 -17.63 10.03 -8.59
N ASP A 154 -17.04 8.89 -8.95
CA ASP A 154 -17.21 7.63 -8.25
C ASP A 154 -15.99 7.38 -7.36
N THR A 155 -16.14 7.57 -6.05
CA THR A 155 -15.05 7.39 -5.09
C THR A 155 -14.60 5.94 -4.96
N ILE A 156 -15.48 4.97 -5.24
CA ILE A 156 -15.12 3.55 -5.22
C ILE A 156 -14.21 3.24 -6.39
N VAL A 157 -14.51 3.75 -7.58
CA VAL A 157 -13.63 3.59 -8.75
C VAL A 157 -12.31 4.33 -8.55
N LEU A 158 -12.30 5.54 -7.98
CA LEU A 158 -11.07 6.25 -7.63
C LEU A 158 -10.21 5.46 -6.63
N PHE A 159 -10.82 4.83 -5.63
CA PHE A 159 -10.12 3.99 -4.66
C PHE A 159 -9.54 2.73 -5.31
N ASN A 160 -10.31 2.06 -6.18
CA ASN A 160 -9.81 0.92 -6.95
C ASN A 160 -8.68 1.31 -7.91
N ALA A 161 -8.73 2.50 -8.52
CA ALA A 161 -7.65 3.04 -9.33
C ALA A 161 -6.40 3.31 -8.48
N ALA A 162 -6.55 3.90 -7.29
CA ALA A 162 -5.44 4.16 -6.37
C ALA A 162 -4.71 2.87 -5.96
N ILE A 163 -5.46 1.84 -5.55
CA ILE A 163 -4.89 0.54 -5.17
C ILE A 163 -4.26 -0.15 -6.38
N SER A 164 -4.90 -0.10 -7.56
CA SER A 164 -4.34 -0.69 -8.78
C SER A 164 -3.03 -0.02 -9.17
N ALA A 165 -2.97 1.31 -9.10
CA ALA A 165 -1.75 2.07 -9.36
C ALA A 165 -0.64 1.75 -8.36
N GLN A 166 -0.96 1.66 -7.07
CA GLN A 166 0.00 1.28 -6.04
C GLN A 166 0.56 -0.13 -6.29
N ASN A 167 -0.32 -1.11 -6.55
CA ASN A 167 0.09 -2.49 -6.79
C ASN A 167 0.81 -2.69 -8.14
N SER A 168 0.61 -1.81 -9.12
CA SER A 168 1.36 -1.82 -10.37
C SER A 168 2.70 -1.08 -10.28
N GLY A 169 3.03 -0.48 -9.12
CA GLY A 169 4.22 0.35 -8.92
C GLY A 169 4.13 1.74 -9.57
N ASN A 170 2.95 2.16 -10.03
CA ASN A 170 2.71 3.51 -10.55
C ASN A 170 2.42 4.47 -9.40
N ASN A 171 3.46 4.79 -8.61
CA ASN A 171 3.35 5.64 -7.42
C ASN A 171 2.76 7.01 -7.72
N LYS A 172 3.11 7.61 -8.86
CA LYS A 172 2.58 8.92 -9.29
C LYS A 172 1.05 8.90 -9.40
N ALA A 173 0.49 7.91 -10.10
CA ALA A 173 -0.96 7.79 -10.24
C ALA A 173 -1.61 7.43 -8.89
N ALA A 174 -0.99 6.58 -8.08
CA ALA A 174 -1.50 6.23 -6.76
C ALA A 174 -1.61 7.47 -5.85
N ILE A 175 -0.56 8.29 -5.79
CA ILE A 175 -0.54 9.54 -5.03
C ILE A 175 -1.61 10.52 -5.53
N GLU A 176 -1.76 10.68 -6.85
CA GLU A 176 -2.81 11.52 -7.44
C GLU A 176 -4.22 11.09 -6.99
N TYR A 177 -4.51 9.79 -7.03
CA TYR A 177 -5.83 9.28 -6.65
C TYR A 177 -6.06 9.31 -5.15
N TYR A 178 -5.08 8.92 -4.34
CA TYR A 178 -5.23 9.00 -2.89
C TYR A 178 -5.37 10.44 -2.40
N ASN A 179 -4.65 11.41 -2.98
CA ASN A 179 -4.86 12.84 -2.65
C ASN A 179 -6.30 13.29 -2.91
N GLN A 180 -6.90 12.86 -4.02
CA GLN A 180 -8.31 13.15 -4.32
C GLN A 180 -9.23 12.52 -3.27
N LEU A 181 -8.99 11.26 -2.89
CA LEU A 181 -9.78 10.56 -1.89
C LEU A 181 -9.68 11.21 -0.51
N VAL A 182 -8.47 11.62 -0.09
CA VAL A 182 -8.26 12.39 1.15
C VAL A 182 -9.03 13.71 1.12
N LYS A 183 -8.95 14.45 0.01
CA LYS A 183 -9.69 15.72 -0.15
C LYS A 183 -11.20 15.55 -0.11
N MET A 184 -11.69 14.40 -0.56
CA MET A 184 -13.11 14.03 -0.54
C MET A 184 -13.54 13.37 0.77
N GLU A 185 -12.63 13.24 1.74
CA GLU A 185 -12.87 12.58 3.02
C GLU A 185 -13.37 11.12 2.86
N TYR A 186 -12.84 10.40 1.85
CA TYR A 186 -13.19 9.02 1.56
C TYR A 186 -12.12 8.02 2.06
N GLY A 187 -12.57 6.90 2.63
CA GLY A 187 -11.71 5.78 3.01
C GLY A 187 -10.99 5.94 4.36
N GLY A 188 -11.16 7.08 5.03
CA GLY A 188 -10.72 7.30 6.40
C GLY A 188 -9.21 7.23 6.59
N SER A 189 -8.80 6.88 7.81
CA SER A 189 -7.40 6.78 8.21
C SER A 189 -6.56 5.84 7.36
N GLN A 190 -7.15 4.78 6.82
CA GLN A 190 -6.42 3.82 5.97
C GLN A 190 -5.92 4.48 4.69
N VAL A 191 -6.74 5.31 4.03
CA VAL A 191 -6.33 6.06 2.83
C VAL A 191 -5.21 7.05 3.13
N CYS A 192 -5.26 7.73 4.29
CA CYS A 192 -4.15 8.58 4.73
C CYS A 192 -2.86 7.78 4.95
N LEU A 193 -2.96 6.60 5.55
CA LEU A 193 -1.80 5.74 5.79
C LEU A 193 -1.18 5.27 4.47
N ASP A 194 -1.98 4.84 3.51
CA ASP A 194 -1.51 4.37 2.21
C ASP A 194 -0.83 5.50 1.42
N LEU A 195 -1.43 6.70 1.42
CA LEU A 195 -0.81 7.90 0.83
C LEU A 195 0.50 8.27 1.51
N ALA A 196 0.52 8.28 2.84
CA ALA A 196 1.73 8.60 3.59
C ALA A 196 2.86 7.62 3.23
N LYS A 197 2.61 6.31 3.25
CA LYS A 197 3.61 5.29 2.90
C LYS A 197 4.19 5.48 1.50
N LEU A 198 3.37 5.91 0.54
CA LEU A 198 3.85 6.28 -0.80
C LEU A 198 4.81 7.48 -0.73
N TYR A 199 4.46 8.55 -0.01
CA TYR A 199 5.36 9.68 0.20
C TYR A 199 6.67 9.28 0.89
N LYS A 200 6.63 8.42 1.91
CA LYS A 200 7.85 7.89 2.56
C LYS A 200 8.73 7.14 1.57
N THR A 201 8.12 6.31 0.72
CA THR A 201 8.84 5.53 -0.31
C THR A 201 9.51 6.45 -1.35
N GLU A 202 8.91 7.59 -1.66
CA GLU A 202 9.50 8.61 -2.54
C GLU A 202 10.50 9.54 -1.84
N GLY A 203 10.72 9.38 -0.53
CA GLY A 203 11.59 10.26 0.27
C GLY A 203 10.95 11.60 0.64
N ASN A 204 9.65 11.77 0.39
CA ASN A 204 8.88 12.97 0.69
C ASN A 204 8.40 12.96 2.16
N ASN A 205 9.36 13.03 3.09
CA ASN A 205 9.11 12.90 4.53
C ASN A 205 8.20 14.00 5.10
N GLU A 206 8.23 15.21 4.54
CA GLU A 206 7.34 16.30 4.95
C GLU A 206 5.87 15.96 4.63
N GLU A 207 5.61 15.51 3.40
CA GLU A 207 4.27 15.10 2.96
C GLU A 207 3.78 13.86 3.70
N TYR A 208 4.67 12.92 4.02
CA TYR A 208 4.37 11.79 4.90
C TYR A 208 3.78 12.26 6.25
N ILE A 209 4.50 13.13 6.96
CA ILE A 209 4.08 13.62 8.28
C ILE A 209 2.78 14.44 8.16
N ASN A 210 2.71 15.34 7.18
CA ASN A 210 1.56 16.21 6.96
C ASN A 210 0.30 15.41 6.64
N THR A 211 0.41 14.38 5.80
CA THR A 211 -0.71 13.49 5.45
C THR A 211 -1.28 12.81 6.69
N ILE A 212 -0.43 12.26 7.56
CA ILE A 212 -0.89 11.55 8.77
C ILE A 212 -1.51 12.54 9.77
N LYS A 213 -0.87 13.70 10.00
CA LYS A 213 -1.40 14.74 10.89
C LYS A 213 -2.74 15.28 10.42
N ASN A 214 -2.90 15.48 9.11
CA ASN A 214 -4.17 15.89 8.52
C ASN A 214 -5.24 14.79 8.70
N GLY A 215 -4.89 13.52 8.49
CA GLY A 215 -5.78 12.40 8.76
C GLY A 215 -6.33 12.39 10.19
N LEU A 216 -5.47 12.63 11.19
CA LEU A 216 -5.86 12.77 12.61
C LEU A 216 -6.78 13.97 12.89
N LYS A 217 -6.74 15.01 12.05
CA LYS A 217 -7.60 16.19 12.19
C LYS A 217 -8.95 16.00 11.49
N THR A 218 -8.95 15.38 10.32
CA THR A 218 -10.12 15.31 9.43
C THR A 218 -11.05 14.17 9.79
N TYR A 219 -10.51 12.96 10.03
CA TYR A 219 -11.34 11.77 10.17
C TYR A 219 -11.70 11.47 11.61
N ILE A 220 -10.70 11.13 12.41
CA ILE A 220 -10.88 10.71 13.80
C ILE A 220 -9.72 11.28 14.60
N THR A 221 -10.06 12.17 15.54
CA THR A 221 -9.10 12.64 16.52
C THR A 221 -8.61 11.46 17.35
N ASP A 222 -7.29 11.26 17.30
CA ASP A 222 -6.54 10.16 17.92
C ASP A 222 -6.90 8.75 17.40
N ASP A 223 -7.02 8.61 16.09
CA ASP A 223 -6.98 7.30 15.45
C ASP A 223 -5.67 6.56 15.80
N ILE A 224 -5.79 5.38 16.40
CA ILE A 224 -4.65 4.61 16.89
C ILE A 224 -3.71 4.16 15.75
N ILE A 225 -4.24 3.93 14.55
CA ILE A 225 -3.45 3.54 13.38
C ILE A 225 -2.48 4.66 13.01
N LEU A 226 -3.00 5.90 12.92
CA LEU A 226 -2.22 7.08 12.55
C LEU A 226 -1.29 7.54 13.67
N ILE A 227 -1.72 7.40 14.93
CA ILE A 227 -0.85 7.66 16.09
C ILE A 227 0.36 6.74 16.09
N ASN A 228 0.13 5.43 15.95
CA ASN A 228 1.21 4.44 15.96
C ASN A 228 2.18 4.66 14.80
N GLU A 229 1.66 5.00 13.61
CA GLU A 229 2.49 5.31 12.45
C GLU A 229 3.42 6.52 12.69
N LEU A 230 2.94 7.59 13.33
CA LEU A 230 3.78 8.74 13.68
C LEU A 230 4.76 8.42 14.80
N ALA A 231 4.34 7.70 15.85
CA ALA A 231 5.22 7.27 16.93
C ALA A 231 6.40 6.47 16.37
N ASN A 232 6.12 5.43 15.58
CA ASN A 232 7.15 4.58 14.98
C ASN A 232 8.10 5.37 14.08
N TYR A 233 7.56 6.26 13.25
CA TYR A 233 8.38 7.08 12.38
C TYR A 233 9.33 8.00 13.14
N TYR A 234 8.84 8.67 14.19
CA TYR A 234 9.69 9.56 14.99
C TYR A 234 10.77 8.79 15.77
N ILE A 235 10.46 7.57 16.24
CA ILE A 235 11.46 6.66 16.82
C ILE A 235 12.53 6.30 15.79
N GLU A 236 12.12 5.92 14.57
CA GLU A 236 13.03 5.50 13.49
C GLU A 236 14.05 6.60 13.13
N ILE A 237 13.63 7.86 13.15
CA ILE A 237 14.51 9.00 12.82
C ILE A 237 15.18 9.64 14.06
N GLY A 238 15.08 9.00 15.24
CA GLY A 238 15.72 9.46 16.48
C GLY A 238 15.11 10.73 17.10
N LYS A 239 13.89 11.10 16.70
CA LYS A 239 13.15 12.25 17.22
C LYS A 239 12.31 11.84 18.44
N ASN A 240 13.01 11.56 19.53
CA ASN A 240 12.42 10.96 20.73
C ASN A 240 11.41 11.86 21.47
N ASP A 241 11.53 13.19 21.37
CA ASP A 241 10.56 14.13 21.95
C ASP A 241 9.24 14.09 21.20
N GLU A 242 9.28 14.12 19.87
CA GLU A 242 8.08 13.98 19.06
C GLU A 242 7.46 12.59 19.18
N ALA A 243 8.27 11.52 19.21
CA ALA A 243 7.78 10.17 19.41
C ALA A 243 6.98 10.03 20.71
N GLU A 244 7.50 10.58 21.82
CA GLU A 244 6.87 10.51 23.13
C GLU A 244 5.45 11.09 23.14
N ILE A 245 5.22 12.21 22.44
CA ILE A 245 3.89 12.83 22.31
C ILE A 245 2.88 11.84 21.71
N TYR A 246 3.27 11.11 20.67
CA TYR A 246 2.38 10.15 20.00
C TYR A 246 2.23 8.86 20.80
N VAL A 247 3.29 8.40 21.48
CA VAL A 247 3.21 7.26 22.40
C VAL A 247 2.23 7.57 23.54
N ASP A 248 2.26 8.78 24.11
CA ASP A 248 1.33 9.18 25.18
C ASP A 248 -0.13 9.21 24.70
N LYS A 249 -0.37 9.67 23.47
CA LYS A 249 -1.70 9.58 22.85
C LYS A 249 -2.13 8.13 22.65
N GLY A 250 -1.21 7.27 22.24
CA GLY A 250 -1.46 5.83 22.11
C GLY A 250 -1.85 5.22 23.46
N ILE A 251 -1.09 5.49 24.52
CA ILE A 251 -1.36 5.01 25.88
C ILE A 251 -2.71 5.54 26.39
N TYR A 252 -3.05 6.79 26.10
CA TYR A 252 -4.37 7.35 26.46
C TYR A 252 -5.51 6.56 25.82
N ARG A 253 -5.34 6.08 24.58
CA ARG A 253 -6.34 5.28 23.86
C ARG A 253 -6.34 3.81 24.25
N GLU A 254 -5.17 3.24 24.49
CA GLU A 254 -4.99 1.84 24.84
C GLU A 254 -4.15 1.70 26.13
N PRO A 255 -4.70 2.07 27.29
CA PRO A 255 -3.95 2.14 28.56
C PRO A 255 -3.54 0.77 29.14
N LYS A 256 -3.89 -0.31 28.45
CA LYS A 256 -3.49 -1.69 28.78
C LYS A 256 -2.63 -2.30 27.67
N ASN A 257 -2.14 -1.51 26.73
CA ASN A 257 -1.22 -1.97 25.70
C ASN A 257 0.21 -1.96 26.27
N GLN A 258 0.69 -3.13 26.66
CA GLN A 258 2.00 -3.32 27.27
C GLN A 258 3.15 -2.83 26.37
N SER A 259 3.01 -2.95 25.04
CA SER A 259 4.04 -2.51 24.08
C SER A 259 4.17 -0.99 24.03
N LEU A 260 3.08 -0.24 24.17
CA LEU A 260 3.14 1.23 24.23
C LEU A 260 3.83 1.71 25.52
N HIS A 261 3.51 1.10 26.66
CA HIS A 261 4.22 1.35 27.93
C HIS A 261 5.70 1.00 27.83
N PHE A 262 6.05 -0.10 27.17
CA PHE A 262 7.45 -0.49 26.95
C PHE A 262 8.20 0.54 26.10
N VAL A 263 7.61 0.98 24.99
CA VAL A 263 8.19 2.01 24.12
C VAL A 263 8.38 3.32 24.89
N LYS A 264 7.40 3.74 25.70
CA LYS A 264 7.53 4.92 26.57
C LYS A 264 8.69 4.76 27.56
N ALA A 265 8.82 3.60 28.19
CA ALA A 265 9.91 3.31 29.11
C ALA A 265 11.28 3.45 28.44
N SER A 266 11.45 2.86 27.24
CA SER A 266 12.69 2.95 26.47
C SER A 266 13.01 4.38 26.02
N LEU A 267 12.00 5.17 25.64
CA LEU A 267 12.18 6.59 25.29
C LEU A 267 12.65 7.42 26.49
N LEU A 268 12.05 7.20 27.67
CA LEU A 268 12.42 7.87 28.91
C LEU A 268 13.84 7.48 29.36
N GLU A 269 14.19 6.20 29.25
CA GLU A 269 15.52 5.69 29.58
C GLU A 269 16.59 6.32 28.68
N GLN A 270 16.35 6.42 27.37
CA GLN A 270 17.26 7.09 26.44
C GLN A 270 17.45 8.58 26.74
N LYS A 271 16.45 9.23 27.35
CA LYS A 271 16.54 10.62 27.84
C LYS A 271 17.21 10.75 29.20
N GLY A 272 17.54 9.64 29.85
CA GLY A 272 18.11 9.60 31.19
C GLY A 272 17.08 9.78 32.31
N ASP A 273 15.78 9.78 32.01
CA ASP A 273 14.71 9.77 33.02
C ASP A 273 14.46 8.35 33.53
N VAL A 274 15.46 7.82 34.24
CA VAL A 274 15.48 6.45 34.76
C VAL A 274 14.30 6.19 35.70
N ILE A 275 13.89 7.20 36.48
CA ILE A 275 12.81 7.04 37.47
C ILE A 275 11.47 6.80 36.77
N ASN A 276 11.15 7.57 35.74
CA ASN A 276 9.90 7.36 35.02
C ASN A 276 9.99 6.17 34.06
N ALA A 277 11.15 5.89 33.47
CA ALA A 277 11.37 4.65 32.71
C ALA A 277 11.08 3.40 33.55
N GLU A 278 11.57 3.35 34.79
CA GLU A 278 11.28 2.26 35.73
C GLU A 278 9.78 2.06 35.93
N LYS A 279 9.02 3.14 36.15
CA LYS A 279 7.56 3.07 36.36
C LYS A 279 6.85 2.47 35.15
N GLU A 280 7.27 2.85 33.95
CA GLU A 280 6.67 2.35 32.71
C GLU A 280 7.03 0.90 32.45
N TYR A 281 8.29 0.47 32.67
CA TYR A 281 8.67 -0.95 32.62
C TYR A 281 7.88 -1.79 33.62
N LEU A 282 7.70 -1.30 34.85
CA LEU A 282 6.88 -1.98 35.86
C LEU A 282 5.40 -2.04 35.44
N THR A 283 4.91 -1.02 34.73
CA THR A 283 3.54 -1.00 34.20
C THR A 283 3.39 -2.04 33.08
N THR A 284 4.34 -2.12 32.14
CA THR A 284 4.42 -3.20 31.14
C THR A 284 4.36 -4.57 31.82
N LEU A 285 5.20 -4.81 32.84
CA LEU A 285 5.26 -6.09 33.54
C LEU A 285 4.06 -6.38 34.45
N LYS A 286 3.29 -5.35 34.83
CA LYS A 286 2.01 -5.52 35.52
C LYS A 286 0.91 -5.99 34.57
N ILE A 287 0.95 -5.53 33.32
CA ILE A 287 0.00 -5.93 32.27
C ILE A 287 0.37 -7.32 31.74
N ASP A 288 1.65 -7.52 31.41
CA ASP A 288 2.21 -8.77 30.93
C ASP A 288 3.49 -9.10 31.70
N SER A 289 3.38 -9.98 32.69
CA SER A 289 4.49 -10.33 33.57
C SER A 289 5.60 -11.17 32.93
N GLU A 290 5.38 -11.60 31.68
CA GLU A 290 6.29 -12.42 30.88
C GLU A 290 6.86 -11.62 29.68
N TYR A 291 6.64 -10.30 29.62
CA TYR A 291 7.15 -9.46 28.53
C TYR A 291 8.69 -9.42 28.52
N THR A 292 9.30 -10.21 27.64
CA THR A 292 10.74 -10.51 27.62
C THR A 292 11.62 -9.26 27.57
N ASP A 293 11.32 -8.30 26.69
CA ASP A 293 12.16 -7.10 26.53
C ASP A 293 12.11 -6.19 27.76
N ALA A 294 10.96 -6.11 28.42
CA ALA A 294 10.80 -5.32 29.64
C ALA A 294 11.48 -5.99 30.83
N LEU A 295 11.40 -7.34 30.92
CA LEU A 295 12.16 -8.12 31.90
C LEU A 295 13.67 -7.90 31.71
N PHE A 296 14.16 -7.90 30.47
CA PHE A 296 15.56 -7.64 30.15
C PHE A 296 15.98 -6.22 30.53
N ASN A 297 15.25 -5.20 30.04
CA ASN A 297 15.63 -3.80 30.27
C ASN A 297 15.57 -3.43 31.76
N ILE A 298 14.52 -3.82 32.49
CA ILE A 298 14.43 -3.53 33.92
C ILE A 298 15.52 -4.27 34.72
N SER A 299 15.85 -5.50 34.32
CA SER A 299 16.94 -6.27 34.94
C SER A 299 18.29 -5.61 34.70
N ALA A 300 18.57 -5.20 33.46
CA ALA A 300 19.79 -4.51 33.10
C ALA A 300 19.92 -3.17 33.84
N MET A 301 18.84 -2.39 33.92
CA MET A 301 18.79 -1.12 34.62
C MET A 301 19.17 -1.27 36.11
N TYR A 302 18.50 -2.17 36.84
CA TYR A 302 18.84 -2.40 38.25
C TYR A 302 20.22 -3.04 38.44
N TYR A 303 20.59 -4.00 37.59
CA TYR A 303 21.90 -4.65 37.65
C TYR A 303 23.04 -3.64 37.48
N ASN A 304 22.91 -2.75 36.50
CA ASN A 304 23.90 -1.71 36.23
C ASN A 304 23.97 -0.71 37.38
N GLN A 305 22.82 -0.28 37.92
CA GLN A 305 22.76 0.59 39.10
C GLN A 305 23.49 -0.02 40.31
N ALA A 306 23.20 -1.29 40.63
CA ALA A 306 23.85 -1.99 41.73
C ALA A 306 25.36 -2.18 41.48
N THR A 307 25.73 -2.54 40.26
CA THR A 307 27.14 -2.71 39.85
C THR A 307 27.92 -1.40 39.97
N ASP A 308 27.34 -0.29 39.54
CA ASP A 308 27.96 1.03 39.59
C ASP A 308 28.21 1.49 41.03
N ILE A 309 27.23 1.28 41.93
CA ILE A 309 27.40 1.56 43.36
C ILE A 309 28.58 0.75 43.93
N ILE A 310 28.62 -0.57 43.69
CA ILE A 310 29.70 -1.44 44.21
C ILE A 310 31.08 -1.01 43.69
N LYS A 311 31.18 -0.57 42.43
CA LYS A 311 32.45 -0.12 41.84
C LYS A 311 32.96 1.19 42.43
N LYS A 312 32.06 2.09 42.84
CA LYS A 312 32.40 3.45 43.26
C LYS A 312 32.69 3.59 44.76
N THR A 313 32.37 2.57 45.56
CA THR A 313 32.40 2.71 47.02
C THR A 313 32.98 1.53 47.79
N THR A 314 33.68 1.86 48.87
CA THR A 314 34.08 0.90 49.92
C THR A 314 33.17 0.98 51.15
N SER A 315 32.20 1.90 51.17
CA SER A 315 31.26 2.07 52.28
C SER A 315 30.36 0.86 52.43
N LYS A 316 30.29 0.31 53.64
CA LYS A 316 29.42 -0.83 53.93
C LYS A 316 27.93 -0.48 53.74
N GLU A 317 27.54 0.76 54.04
CA GLU A 317 26.17 1.23 53.87
C GLU A 317 25.76 1.22 52.39
N GLU A 318 26.59 1.77 51.51
CA GLU A 318 26.30 1.83 50.08
C GLU A 318 26.36 0.44 49.42
N GLN A 319 27.26 -0.42 49.88
CA GLN A 319 27.25 -1.84 49.48
C GLN A 319 25.95 -2.53 49.87
N ASN A 320 25.39 -2.24 51.05
CA ASN A 320 24.10 -2.79 51.45
C ASN A 320 22.96 -2.28 50.54
N LYS A 321 22.99 -1.02 50.09
CA LYS A 321 22.03 -0.51 49.09
C LYS A 321 22.11 -1.28 47.78
N ALA A 322 23.32 -1.54 47.28
CA ALA A 322 23.52 -2.35 46.08
C ALA A 322 23.01 -3.79 46.24
N PHE A 323 23.22 -4.43 47.39
CA PHE A 323 22.69 -5.76 47.66
C PHE A 323 21.15 -5.82 47.61
N GLU A 324 20.47 -4.81 48.16
CA GLU A 324 19.01 -4.74 48.06
C GLU A 324 18.53 -4.55 46.61
N ILE A 325 19.26 -3.80 45.79
CA ILE A 325 18.96 -3.66 44.35
C ILE A 325 19.16 -5.00 43.63
N TYR A 326 20.24 -5.74 43.90
CA TYR A 326 20.43 -7.08 43.32
C TYR A 326 19.33 -8.05 43.74
N LYS A 327 18.88 -8.00 45.00
CA LYS A 327 17.76 -8.80 45.50
C LYS A 327 16.45 -8.45 44.78
N LYS A 328 16.21 -7.17 44.47
CA LYS A 328 15.08 -6.71 43.64
C LYS A 328 15.22 -7.17 42.18
N THR A 329 16.44 -7.24 41.66
CA THR A 329 16.75 -7.65 40.27
C THR A 329 16.53 -9.15 40.05
N GLN A 330 16.91 -9.96 41.04
CA GLN A 330 16.87 -11.43 40.98
C GLN A 330 15.58 -12.02 40.40
N PRO A 331 14.36 -11.70 40.88
CA PRO A 331 13.14 -12.32 40.36
C PRO A 331 12.89 -12.03 38.88
N TYR A 332 13.28 -10.85 38.37
CA TYR A 332 13.15 -10.51 36.95
C TYR A 332 14.14 -11.30 36.10
N LEU A 333 15.40 -11.44 36.55
CA LEU A 333 16.41 -12.25 35.87
C LEU A 333 16.05 -13.75 35.88
N GLU A 334 15.46 -14.26 36.95
CA GLU A 334 15.03 -15.66 37.02
C GLU A 334 13.88 -15.95 36.06
N LYS A 335 12.89 -15.04 35.97
CA LYS A 335 11.83 -15.13 34.95
C LYS A 335 12.42 -15.10 33.54
N LEU A 336 13.30 -14.15 33.28
CA LEU A 336 13.94 -13.98 31.99
C LEU A 336 14.77 -15.22 31.60
N TYR A 337 15.54 -15.79 32.54
CA TYR A 337 16.27 -17.04 32.35
C TYR A 337 15.35 -18.22 31.99
N ASN A 338 14.15 -18.31 32.58
CA ASN A 338 13.22 -19.37 32.22
C ASN A 338 12.75 -19.25 30.75
N GLN A 339 12.73 -18.03 30.19
CA GLN A 339 12.37 -17.78 28.80
C GLN A 339 13.57 -17.97 27.85
N THR A 340 14.78 -17.66 28.31
CA THR A 340 16.02 -17.69 27.53
C THR A 340 17.14 -18.47 28.25
N PRO A 341 16.96 -19.79 28.49
CA PRO A 341 17.83 -20.56 29.40
C PRO A 341 19.28 -20.72 28.94
N ASN A 342 19.57 -20.41 27.67
CA ASN A 342 20.91 -20.52 27.08
C ASN A 342 21.55 -19.14 26.81
N ASP A 343 20.89 -18.04 27.20
CA ASP A 343 21.46 -16.71 27.03
C ASP A 343 22.63 -16.50 27.99
N THR A 344 23.83 -16.44 27.42
CA THR A 344 25.08 -16.31 28.18
C THR A 344 25.17 -15.01 28.95
N GLN A 345 24.57 -13.92 28.47
CA GLN A 345 24.55 -12.64 29.18
C GLN A 345 23.70 -12.76 30.44
N ILE A 346 22.51 -13.36 30.34
CA ILE A 346 21.61 -13.54 31.48
C ILE A 346 22.23 -14.50 32.51
N LEU A 347 22.83 -15.60 32.06
CA LEU A 347 23.56 -16.51 32.93
C LEU A 347 24.70 -15.81 33.69
N LYS A 348 25.46 -14.91 33.04
CA LYS A 348 26.50 -14.11 33.69
C LYS A 348 25.93 -13.13 34.72
N MET A 349 24.81 -12.48 34.42
CA MET A 349 24.14 -11.58 35.38
C MET A 349 23.65 -12.36 36.60
N LEU A 350 23.02 -13.52 36.40
CA LEU A 350 22.57 -14.40 37.50
C LEU A 350 23.73 -14.92 38.33
N LYS A 351 24.86 -15.30 37.71
CA LYS A 351 26.08 -15.68 38.42
C LYS A 351 26.54 -14.59 39.39
N THR A 352 26.60 -13.34 38.94
CA THR A 352 26.97 -12.20 39.79
C THR A 352 25.96 -12.03 40.94
N VAL A 353 24.65 -12.04 40.63
CA VAL A 353 23.60 -11.88 41.63
C VAL A 353 23.67 -12.98 42.69
N TYR A 354 23.74 -14.25 42.30
CA TYR A 354 23.81 -15.37 43.24
C TYR A 354 25.10 -15.38 44.06
N THR A 355 26.22 -14.95 43.49
CA THR A 355 27.49 -14.78 44.23
C THR A 355 27.35 -13.73 45.32
N LEU A 356 26.82 -12.55 44.97
CA LEU A 356 26.70 -11.42 45.90
C LEU A 356 25.65 -11.67 46.99
N LEU A 357 24.58 -12.40 46.66
CA LEU A 357 23.53 -12.78 47.60
C LEU A 357 23.82 -14.10 48.35
N LYS A 358 25.00 -14.71 48.14
CA LYS A 358 25.44 -15.96 48.79
C LYS A 358 24.46 -17.13 48.62
N GLN A 359 23.96 -17.31 47.39
CA GLN A 359 23.02 -18.38 47.02
C GLN A 359 23.77 -19.54 46.37
N ASP A 360 24.51 -20.30 47.18
CA ASP A 360 25.48 -21.29 46.71
C ASP A 360 24.90 -22.40 45.81
N GLU A 361 23.68 -22.87 46.09
CA GLU A 361 23.03 -23.92 45.29
C GLU A 361 22.68 -23.41 43.88
N LYS A 362 22.04 -22.24 43.78
CA LYS A 362 21.70 -21.60 42.51
C LYS A 362 22.96 -21.21 41.73
N LEU A 363 24.01 -20.77 42.42
CA LEU A 363 25.31 -20.46 41.81
C LEU A 363 25.96 -21.70 41.16
N LYS A 364 25.91 -22.87 41.83
CA LYS A 364 26.42 -24.13 41.27
C LYS A 364 25.69 -24.52 39.98
N GLU A 365 24.37 -24.36 39.95
CA GLU A 365 23.56 -24.64 38.75
C GLU A 365 23.97 -23.75 37.57
N ILE A 366 24.05 -22.44 37.79
CA ILE A 366 24.42 -21.47 36.73
C ILE A 366 25.85 -21.69 36.24
N ASN A 367 26.81 -22.00 37.12
CA ASN A 367 28.19 -22.29 36.69
C ASN A 367 28.26 -23.51 35.77
N LYS A 368 27.55 -24.59 36.11
CA LYS A 368 27.47 -25.78 35.25
C LYS A 368 26.88 -25.47 33.87
N LYS A 369 25.86 -24.60 33.81
CA LYS A 369 25.27 -24.13 32.55
C LYS A 369 26.26 -23.33 31.71
N LEU A 370 27.02 -22.43 32.33
CA LEU A 370 28.03 -21.61 31.67
C LEU A 370 29.23 -22.42 31.18
N GLU A 371 29.62 -23.48 31.88
CA GLU A 371 30.67 -24.41 31.43
C GLU A 371 30.24 -25.12 30.14
N ASN A 372 29.02 -25.69 30.14
CA ASN A 372 28.46 -26.38 29.00
C ASN A 372 28.16 -25.47 27.78
N SER A 373 28.10 -24.15 27.94
CA SER A 373 27.87 -23.21 26.82
C SER A 373 29.16 -22.76 26.13
N ASN A 374 30.33 -23.09 26.67
CA ASN A 374 31.64 -22.78 26.09
C ASN A 374 32.30 -23.99 25.40
N GLU A 375 31.63 -25.15 25.45
CA GLU A 375 31.92 -26.35 24.66
C GLU A 375 31.06 -26.35 23.38
#